data_AF-A0A967Y754-F1
#
_entry.id   AF-A0A967Y754-F1
#
_cell.length_a   1.000
_cell.length_b   1.000
_cell.length_c   1.000
_cell.angle_alpha   90.00
_cell.angle_beta   90.00
_cell.angle_gamma   90.00
#
_symmetry.space_group_name_H-M   'P 1'
#
loop_
_entity.id
_entity.type
_entity.pdbx_description
1 polymer ?
#
loop_
_entity_poly.entity_id
_entity_poly.type
_entity_poly.pdbx_seq_one_letter_code
_entity_poly.pdbx_strand_id
1 'polypeptide(L)'
;AAVPVMKSGGGGWIITIGSLAGRYAFAGGTAYNASKFGLVGFTEALMLDVRDHGIRVSCVMPGTVDTYFHDQVPTGESWKLAPSDVAKVVLQLLD
;
A
#
# COMPACT_ATOMS: atom_id res chain seq x y z
N ALA A 1 -7.62 -9.78 -12.71
CA ALA A 1 -6.69 -10.65 -13.46
C ALA A 1 -5.90 -11.60 -12.55
N ALA A 2 -5.23 -11.11 -11.48
CA ALA A 2 -4.40 -11.96 -10.62
C ALA A 2 -5.18 -12.98 -9.76
N VAL A 3 -6.32 -12.59 -9.19
CA VAL A 3 -7.06 -13.43 -8.22
C VAL A 3 -7.39 -14.84 -8.73
N PRO A 4 -7.95 -15.05 -9.94
CA PRO A 4 -8.20 -16.41 -10.44
C PRO A 4 -6.94 -17.29 -10.50
N VAL A 5 -5.80 -16.72 -10.94
CA VAL A 5 -4.52 -17.42 -11.03
C VAL A 5 -3.99 -17.77 -9.65
N MET A 6 -4.10 -16.85 -8.68
CA MET A 6 -3.69 -17.11 -7.29
C MET A 6 -4.55 -18.20 -6.63
N LYS A 7 -5.87 -18.20 -6.87
CA LYS A 7 -6.78 -19.25 -6.37
C LYS A 7 -6.38 -20.63 -6.92
N SER A 8 -6.05 -20.74 -8.21
CA SER A 8 -5.58 -22.00 -8.79
C SER A 8 -4.17 -22.39 -8.35
N GLY A 9 -3.34 -21.40 -7.99
CA GLY A 9 -1.94 -21.58 -7.59
C GLY A 9 -1.73 -21.86 -6.10
N GLY A 10 -2.79 -21.99 -5.30
CA GLY A 10 -2.70 -22.30 -3.87
C GLY A 10 -2.56 -21.08 -2.95
N GLY A 11 -2.83 -19.87 -3.44
CA GLY A 11 -2.84 -18.64 -2.65
C GLY A 11 -1.63 -17.72 -2.92
N GLY A 12 -1.32 -16.87 -1.96
CA GLY A 12 -0.20 -15.92 -2.04
C GLY A 12 -0.50 -14.59 -1.36
N TRP A 13 0.26 -13.55 -1.74
CA TRP A 13 0.15 -12.21 -1.17
C TRP A 13 -0.27 -11.17 -2.22
N ILE A 14 -1.20 -10.31 -1.84
CA ILE A 14 -1.49 -9.05 -2.52
C ILE A 14 -1.17 -7.92 -1.55
N ILE A 15 -0.17 -7.11 -1.86
CA ILE A 15 0.24 -6.00 -1.00
C ILE A 15 0.02 -4.70 -1.77
N THR A 16 -0.81 -3.81 -1.23
CA THR A 16 -1.05 -2.49 -1.80
C THR A 16 -0.19 -1.45 -1.08
N ILE A 17 0.37 -0.49 -1.84
CA ILE A 17 1.10 0.65 -1.29
C ILE A 17 0.14 1.84 -1.18
N GLY A 18 -0.41 2.00 0.02
CA GLY A 18 -1.33 3.06 0.40
C GLY A 18 -0.63 4.39 0.65
N SER A 19 -1.11 5.10 1.66
CA SER A 19 -0.56 6.35 2.19
C SER A 19 -1.24 6.62 3.54
N LEU A 20 -0.59 7.34 4.46
CA LEU A 20 -1.27 7.92 5.61
C LEU A 20 -2.47 8.80 5.18
N ALA A 21 -2.43 9.37 3.98
CA ALA A 21 -3.54 10.09 3.36
C ALA A 21 -4.79 9.23 3.08
N GLY A 22 -4.69 7.90 3.19
CA GLY A 22 -5.83 6.98 3.13
C GLY A 22 -6.61 6.86 4.44
N ARG A 23 -6.12 7.47 5.53
CA ARG A 23 -6.81 7.55 6.83
C ARG A 23 -6.88 8.97 7.37
N TYR A 24 -5.92 9.82 7.03
CA TYR A 24 -5.81 11.19 7.49
C TYR A 24 -5.71 12.14 6.29
N ALA A 25 -6.82 12.73 5.88
CA ALA A 25 -6.84 13.64 4.74
C ALA A 25 -6.09 14.95 5.04
N PHE A 26 -5.53 15.55 3.99
CA PHE A 26 -4.88 16.87 4.05
C PHE A 26 -5.40 17.82 2.97
N ALA A 27 -5.29 19.12 3.21
CA ALA A 27 -5.76 20.16 2.29
C ALA A 27 -4.95 20.19 0.97
N GLY A 28 -5.60 20.54 -0.15
CA GLY A 28 -4.96 20.59 -1.48
C GLY A 28 -4.76 19.23 -2.15
N GLY A 29 -5.09 18.13 -1.47
CA GLY A 29 -4.93 16.76 -1.96
C GLY A 29 -6.22 16.04 -2.35
N THR A 30 -7.33 16.74 -2.68
CA THR A 30 -8.68 16.13 -2.81
C THR A 30 -8.70 14.82 -3.60
N ALA A 31 -8.18 14.81 -4.84
CA ALA A 31 -8.15 13.60 -5.66
C ALA A 31 -7.22 12.52 -5.09
N TYR A 32 -6.07 12.92 -4.53
CA TYR A 32 -5.12 12.01 -3.92
C TYR A 32 -5.71 11.33 -2.67
N ASN A 33 -6.27 12.11 -1.74
CA ASN A 33 -6.98 11.62 -0.57
C ASN A 33 -8.09 10.66 -0.98
N ALA A 34 -8.97 11.05 -1.91
CA ALA A 34 -10.05 10.19 -2.38
C ALA A 34 -9.53 8.85 -2.93
N SER A 35 -8.47 8.88 -3.76
CA SER A 35 -7.87 7.66 -4.29
C SER A 35 -7.28 6.76 -3.20
N LYS A 36 -6.65 7.34 -2.17
CA LYS A 36 -5.99 6.58 -1.11
C LYS A 36 -6.97 6.04 -0.07
N PHE A 37 -8.03 6.76 0.26
CA PHE A 37 -9.15 6.23 1.03
C PHE A 37 -9.84 5.08 0.28
N GLY A 38 -10.08 5.27 -1.03
CA GLY A 38 -10.63 4.23 -1.89
C GLY A 38 -9.74 2.98 -1.94
N LEU A 39 -8.42 3.14 -2.02
CA LEU A 39 -7.47 2.02 -2.01
C LEU A 39 -7.49 1.25 -0.69
N VAL A 40 -7.64 1.93 0.45
CA VAL A 40 -7.77 1.27 1.76
C VAL A 40 -9.05 0.42 1.79
N GLY A 41 -10.20 1.00 1.43
CA GLY A 41 -11.47 0.27 1.38
C GLY A 41 -11.45 -0.88 0.37
N PHE A 42 -10.84 -0.68 -0.80
CA PHE A 42 -10.64 -1.72 -1.79
C PHE A 42 -9.79 -2.87 -1.24
N THR A 43 -8.69 -2.57 -0.55
CA THR A 43 -7.80 -3.59 0.02
C THR A 43 -8.53 -4.42 1.08
N GLU A 44 -9.30 -3.77 1.94
CA GLU A 44 -10.08 -4.43 2.98
C GLU A 44 -11.18 -5.32 2.39
N ALA A 45 -11.96 -4.81 1.43
CA ALA A 45 -12.98 -5.59 0.75
C ALA A 45 -12.37 -6.80 0.02
N LEU A 46 -11.28 -6.58 -0.73
CA LEU A 46 -10.59 -7.66 -1.45
C LEU A 46 -10.09 -8.73 -0.49
N MET A 47 -9.53 -8.36 0.66
CA MET A 47 -9.10 -9.29 1.69
C MET A 47 -10.26 -10.22 2.11
N LEU A 48 -11.43 -9.65 2.39
CA LEU A 48 -12.62 -10.43 2.78
C LEU A 48 -13.07 -11.37 1.67
N ASP A 49 -13.03 -10.92 0.41
CA ASP A 49 -13.44 -11.72 -0.75
C ASP A 49 -12.54 -12.93 -1.04
N VAL A 50 -11.27 -12.89 -0.60
CA VAL A 50 -10.26 -13.88 -1.00
C VAL A 50 -9.60 -14.66 0.13
N ARG A 51 -9.83 -14.29 1.40
CA ARG A 51 -9.15 -14.89 2.57
C ARG A 51 -9.31 -16.41 2.66
N ASP A 52 -10.45 -16.96 2.26
CA ASP A 52 -10.74 -18.39 2.32
C ASP A 52 -10.01 -19.19 1.21
N HIS A 53 -9.32 -18.50 0.31
CA HIS A 53 -8.57 -19.10 -0.80
C HIS A 53 -7.05 -19.06 -0.57
N GLY A 54 -6.59 -18.86 0.67
CA GLY A 54 -5.15 -18.76 0.97
C GLY A 54 -4.47 -17.52 0.42
N ILE A 55 -5.25 -16.54 -0.05
CA ILE A 55 -4.74 -15.25 -0.53
C ILE A 55 -4.78 -14.27 0.64
N ARG A 56 -3.60 -13.82 1.06
CA ARG A 56 -3.43 -12.79 2.10
C ARG A 56 -3.35 -11.43 1.43
N VAL A 57 -4.01 -10.45 2.01
CA VAL A 57 -4.05 -9.09 1.46
C VAL A 57 -3.69 -8.11 2.56
N SER A 58 -2.77 -7.18 2.29
CA SER A 58 -2.33 -6.15 3.24
C SER A 58 -2.11 -4.82 2.55
N CYS A 59 -2.22 -3.72 3.30
CA CYS A 59 -1.97 -2.36 2.84
C CYS A 59 -0.86 -1.72 3.69
N VAL A 60 0.24 -1.35 3.04
CA VAL A 60 1.33 -0.59 3.66
C VAL A 60 1.04 0.90 3.44
N MET A 61 0.88 1.67 4.52
CA MET A 61 0.49 3.08 4.48
C MET A 61 1.64 3.98 4.96
N PRO A 62 2.64 4.27 4.11
CA PRO A 62 3.75 5.13 4.52
C PRO A 62 3.31 6.59 4.67
N GLY A 63 4.06 7.32 5.50
CA GLY A 63 4.07 8.78 5.50
C GLY A 63 4.89 9.31 4.33
N THR A 64 5.53 10.47 4.50
CA THR A 64 6.42 11.02 3.47
C THR A 64 7.64 10.12 3.27
N VAL A 65 7.86 9.69 2.03
CA VAL A 65 9.00 8.85 1.63
C VAL A 65 9.90 9.67 0.70
N ASP A 66 11.19 9.65 0.95
CA ASP A 66 12.20 10.37 0.17
C ASP A 66 12.36 9.74 -1.22
N THR A 67 11.52 10.18 -2.16
CA THR A 67 11.36 9.66 -3.52
C THR A 67 11.09 10.79 -4.49
N TYR A 68 11.10 10.49 -5.79
CA TYR A 68 10.72 11.43 -6.84
C TYR A 68 9.19 11.60 -7.01
N PHE A 69 8.40 11.19 -6.02
CA PHE A 69 6.93 11.27 -6.10
C PHE A 69 6.44 12.73 -6.01
N HIS A 70 5.45 13.09 -6.84
CA HIS A 70 4.82 14.43 -6.84
C HIS A 70 5.84 15.58 -7.02
N ASP A 71 6.65 15.47 -8.07
CA ASP A 71 7.67 16.46 -8.49
C ASP A 71 8.70 16.81 -7.39
N GLN A 72 8.82 15.96 -6.37
CA GLN A 72 9.85 16.09 -5.35
C GLN A 72 11.20 15.59 -5.87
N VAL A 73 12.27 16.13 -5.31
CA VAL A 73 13.63 15.58 -5.46
C VAL A 73 14.04 15.03 -4.11
N PRO A 74 14.55 13.79 -4.02
CA PRO A 74 15.05 13.26 -2.77
C PRO A 74 16.10 14.17 -2.15
N THR A 75 15.89 14.53 -0.89
CA THR A 75 16.72 15.51 -0.17
C THR A 75 17.62 14.85 0.88
N GLY A 76 17.39 13.58 1.21
CA GLY A 76 18.08 12.90 2.31
C GLY A 76 17.69 13.44 3.69
N GLU A 77 16.55 14.13 3.79
CA GLU A 77 16.07 14.66 5.06
C GLU A 77 15.76 13.54 6.06
N SER A 78 16.40 13.58 7.22
CA SER A 78 16.33 12.53 8.25
C SER A 78 14.95 12.22 8.81
N TRP A 79 13.97 13.13 8.65
CA TRP A 79 12.60 12.94 9.13
C TRP A 79 11.72 12.15 8.15
N LYS A 80 12.12 12.04 6.87
CA LYS A 80 11.40 11.26 5.86
C LYS A 80 11.79 9.79 5.95
N LEU A 81 10.86 8.91 5.58
CA LEU A 81 11.17 7.49 5.40
C LEU A 81 12.07 7.30 4.17
N ALA A 82 13.04 6.39 4.25
CA ALA A 82 13.75 5.94 3.06
C ALA A 82 12.87 4.94 2.28
N PRO A 83 13.03 4.83 0.95
CA PRO A 83 12.33 3.79 0.17
C PRO A 83 12.62 2.37 0.69
N SER A 84 13.83 2.16 1.21
CA SER A 84 14.24 0.89 1.80
C SER A 84 13.47 0.55 3.08
N ASP A 85 12.94 1.54 3.82
CA ASP A 85 12.13 1.28 5.01
C ASP A 85 10.76 0.72 4.63
N VAL A 86 10.15 1.24 3.55
CA VAL A 86 8.92 0.67 3.00
C VAL A 86 9.17 -0.74 2.47
N ALA A 87 10.30 -0.96 1.78
CA ALA A 87 10.67 -2.28 1.28
C ALA A 87 10.87 -3.30 2.42
N LYS A 88 11.51 -2.91 3.53
CA LYS A 88 11.66 -3.77 4.72
C LYS A 88 10.30 -4.20 5.27
N VAL A 89 9.34 -3.29 5.38
CA VAL A 89 7.98 -3.64 5.85
C VAL A 89 7.29 -4.61 4.90
N VAL A 90 7.44 -4.43 3.58
CA VAL A 90 6.91 -5.38 2.60
C VAL A 90 7.54 -6.75 2.77
N LEU A 91 8.86 -6.84 2.93
CA LEU A 91 9.55 -8.12 3.17
C LEU A 91 9.08 -8.79 4.46
N GLN A 92 8.92 -8.03 5.55
CA GLN A 92 8.40 -8.53 6.82
C GLN A 92 6.97 -9.08 6.73
N LEU A 93 6.17 -8.61 5.78
CA LEU A 93 4.84 -9.20 5.53
C LEU A 93 4.94 -10.55 4.82
N LEU A 94 6.03 -10.82 4.10
CA LEU A 94 6.20 -12.07 3.36
C LEU A 94 6.79 -13.20 4.20
N ASP A 95 7.41 -12.88 5.33
CA ASP A 95 7.91 -13.82 6.35
C ASP A 95 6.76 -14.50 7.11
#